data_AF-A0A1Q5S6U5-F1
#
_entry.id   AF-A0A1Q5S6U5-F1
#
_cell.length_a   1.000
_cell.length_b   1.000
_cell.length_c   1.000
_cell.angle_alpha   90.00
_cell.angle_beta   90.00
_cell.angle_gamma   90.00
#
_symmetry.space_group_name_H-M   'P 1'
#
loop_
_entity.id
_entity.type
_entity.pdbx_description
1 polymer ?
#
loop_
_entity_poly.entity_id
_entity_poly.type
_entity_poly.pdbx_seq_one_letter_code
_entity_poly.pdbx_strand_id
1 'polypeptide(L)' 'MCSRIEPLIGGYYGPNWFYELEGPPGPARIMPQAKDLAVAAMLWDVSATLTGVSFDEIAAAA' A
#
# COMPACT_ATOMS: atom_id res chain seq x y z
N MET A 1 -3.07 -11.05 -24.09
CA MET A 1 -1.69 -11.06 -23.57
C MET A 1 -1.71 -10.53 -22.15
N CYS A 2 -1.29 -11.33 -21.16
CA CYS A 2 -1.04 -10.82 -19.81
C CYS A 2 0.39 -10.29 -19.77
N SER A 3 0.56 -8.97 -19.66
CA SER A 3 1.88 -8.36 -19.50
C SER A 3 2.43 -8.77 -18.13
N ARG A 4 3.64 -9.33 -18.09
CA ARG A 4 4.33 -9.61 -16.82
C ARG A 4 4.74 -8.28 -16.18
N ILE A 5 4.33 -8.05 -14.94
CA ILE A 5 4.74 -6.88 -14.16
C ILE A 5 6.01 -7.25 -13.39
N GLU A 6 7.06 -6.44 -13.49
CA GLU A 6 8.18 -6.50 -12.54
C GLU A 6 7.75 -5.84 -11.21
N PRO A 7 7.76 -6.58 -10.07
CA PRO A 7 7.40 -6.02 -8.78
C PRO A 7 8.51 -5.11 -8.25
N LEU A 8 8.13 -3.88 -7.94
CA LEU A 8 8.91 -2.90 -7.21
C LEU A 8 8.59 -3.07 -5.73
N ILE A 9 9.61 -2.97 -4.89
CA ILE A 9 9.41 -2.93 -3.43
C ILE A 9 8.53 -1.73 -3.09
N GLY A 10 7.37 -1.98 -2.44
CA GLY A 10 6.38 -0.95 -2.15
C GLY A 10 5.59 -0.43 -3.36
N GLY A 11 5.57 -1.13 -4.49
CA GLY A 11 4.78 -0.74 -5.66
C GLY A 11 3.26 -0.86 -5.42
N TYR A 12 2.50 0.10 -5.96
CA TYR A 12 1.04 0.07 -5.98
C TYR A 12 0.55 -0.36 -7.36
N TYR A 13 -0.23 -1.43 -7.41
CA TYR A 13 -0.62 -2.10 -8.65
C TYR A 13 -2.14 -2.27 -8.75
N GLY A 14 -2.67 -2.12 -9.95
CA GLY A 14 -4.10 -2.24 -10.24
C GLY A 14 -4.37 -2.36 -11.73
N PRO A 15 -5.64 -2.47 -12.14
CA PRO A 15 -6.02 -2.38 -13.55
C PRO A 15 -5.53 -1.05 -14.12
N ASN A 16 -5.04 -1.02 -15.36
CA ASN A 16 -4.34 0.15 -15.90
C ASN A 16 -5.00 0.76 -17.15
N TRP A 17 -6.26 0.40 -17.45
CA TRP A 17 -6.99 0.96 -18.60
C TRP A 17 -7.86 2.16 -18.19
N PHE A 18 -9.14 2.18 -18.53
CA PHE A 18 -9.98 3.36 -18.33
C PHE A 18 -10.11 3.66 -16.83
N TYR A 19 -9.53 4.79 -16.38
CA TYR A 19 -9.58 5.23 -14.98
C TYR A 19 -9.14 4.17 -13.95
N GLU A 20 -8.28 3.23 -14.35
CA GLU A 20 -7.87 2.11 -13.49
C GLU A 20 -9.02 1.16 -13.08
N LEU A 21 -10.15 1.22 -13.79
CA LEU A 21 -11.33 0.41 -13.52
C LEU A 21 -11.21 -1.02 -14.08
N GLU A 22 -10.45 -1.18 -15.16
CA GLU A 22 -10.36 -2.44 -15.90
C GLU A 22 -8.99 -2.61 -16.60
N GLY A 23 -8.80 -3.76 -17.22
CA GLY A 23 -7.57 -4.13 -17.92
C GLY A 23 -6.64 -5.04 -17.11
N PRO A 24 -5.48 -5.40 -17.69
CA PRO A 24 -4.47 -6.19 -17.02
C PRO A 24 -3.86 -5.39 -15.87
N PRO A 25 -3.31 -6.07 -14.85
CA PRO A 25 -2.63 -5.40 -13.77
C PRO A 25 -1.38 -4.68 -14.28
N GLY A 26 -1.11 -3.50 -13.73
CA GLY A 26 0.05 -2.66 -13.98
C GLY A 26 0.26 -1.66 -12.84
N PRO A 27 1.31 -0.83 -12.88
CA PRO A 27 1.49 0.24 -11.90
C PRO A 27 0.28 1.17 -11.87
N ALA A 28 -0.30 1.36 -10.70
CA ALA A 28 -1.46 2.22 -10.47
C ALA A 28 -1.06 3.56 -9.84
N ARG A 29 -1.88 4.57 -10.06
CA ARG A 29 -1.64 5.94 -9.63
C ARG A 29 -2.04 6.11 -8.16
N ILE A 30 -1.05 6.38 -7.34
CA ILE A 30 -1.27 6.72 -5.93
C ILE A 30 -1.75 8.17 -5.83
N MET A 31 -2.92 8.38 -5.23
CA MET A 31 -3.48 9.70 -4.93
C MET A 31 -2.57 10.49 -3.96
N PRO A 32 -2.51 11.84 -4.04
CA PRO A 32 -1.66 12.64 -3.17
C PRO A 32 -1.90 12.41 -1.67
N GLN A 33 -3.15 12.22 -1.26
CA GLN A 33 -3.52 11.98 0.15
C GLN A 33 -2.91 10.66 0.68
N ALA A 34 -2.79 9.65 -0.18
CA ALA A 34 -2.17 8.38 0.18
C ALA A 34 -0.64 8.46 0.25
N LYS A 35 -0.03 9.59 -0.13
CA LYS A 35 1.41 9.86 0.01
C LYS A 35 1.73 10.72 1.24
N ASP A 36 0.72 11.13 2.01
CA ASP A 36 0.92 11.91 3.22
C ASP A 36 1.49 11.03 4.34
N LEU A 37 2.78 11.20 4.61
CA LEU A 37 3.50 10.42 5.62
C LEU A 37 3.05 10.74 7.04
N ALA A 38 2.58 11.96 7.32
CA ALA A 38 2.09 12.33 8.64
C ALA A 38 0.76 11.62 8.93
N VAL A 39 -0.14 11.60 7.96
CA VAL A 39 -1.40 10.85 8.06
C VAL A 39 -1.12 9.34 8.15
N ALA A 40 -0.17 8.82 7.37
CA ALA A 40 0.20 7.40 7.42
C ALA A 40 0.73 6.99 8.80
N ALA A 41 1.61 7.79 9.41
CA ALA A 41 2.13 7.54 10.76
C ALA A 41 1.01 7.55 11.81
N MET A 42 0.15 8.58 11.78
CA MET A 42 -0.98 8.66 12.71
C MET A 42 -1.96 7.48 12.55
N LEU A 43 -2.24 7.07 11.31
CA LEU A 43 -3.10 5.92 11.03
C LEU A 43 -2.50 4.62 11.60
N TRP A 44 -1.19 4.46 11.49
CA TRP A 44 -0.48 3.30 12.04
C TRP A 44 -0.60 3.24 13.57
N ASP A 45 -0.33 4.34 14.26
CA ASP A 45 -0.41 4.43 15.73
C ASP A 45 -1.81 4.15 16.25
N VAL A 46 -2.83 4.71 15.59
CA VAL A 46 -4.23 4.46 15.94
C VAL A 46 -4.61 3.00 15.69
N SER A 47 -4.16 2.41 14.58
CA SER A 47 -4.43 1.00 14.27
C SER A 47 -3.80 0.06 15.30
N ALA A 48 -2.56 0.32 15.70
CA ALA A 48 -1.87 -0.40 16.77
C ALA A 48 -2.63 -0.29 18.10
N THR A 49 -3.06 0.92 18.46
CA THR A 49 -3.84 1.17 19.69
C THR A 49 -5.18 0.43 19.67
N LEU A 50 -5.92 0.47 18.56
CA LEU A 50 -7.24 -0.16 18.44
C LEU A 50 -7.17 -1.69 18.46
N THR A 51 -6.07 -2.25 17.96
CA THR A 51 -5.87 -3.71 17.91
C THR A 51 -5.13 -4.25 19.13
N GLY A 52 -4.48 -3.39 19.91
CA GLY A 52 -3.59 -3.78 21.01
C GLY A 52 -2.30 -4.46 20.53
N VAL A 53 -1.95 -4.31 19.24
CA VAL A 53 -0.77 -4.93 18.63
C VAL A 53 0.39 -3.93 18.63
N SER A 54 1.54 -4.34 19.18
CA SER A 54 2.79 -3.59 19.08
C SER A 54 3.66 -4.16 17.95
N PHE A 55 3.91 -3.34 16.93
CA PHE A 55 4.78 -3.74 15.82
C PHE A 55 6.26 -3.76 16.20
N ASP A 56 6.69 -2.97 17.18
CA ASP A 56 8.06 -3.01 17.69
C ASP A 56 8.34 -4.36 18.39
N GLU A 57 7.36 -4.86 19.15
CA GLU A 57 7.45 -6.17 19.81
C GLU A 57 7.46 -7.31 18.78
N ILE A 58 6.61 -7.21 17.74
CA ILE A 58 6.59 -8.19 16.64
C ILE A 58 7.91 -8.16 15.84
N ALA A 59 8.41 -6.96 15.52
CA ALA A 59 9.65 -6.80 14.76
C ALA A 59 10.88 -7.27 15.55
N ALA A 60 10.90 -7.08 16.87
CA ALA A 60 11.96 -7.60 17.74
C ALA A 60 11.91 -9.13 17.91
N ALA A 61 10.76 -9.74 17.68
CA ALA A 61 10.58 -11.20 17.75
C ALA A 61 10.86 -11.93 16.43
N ALA A 62 11.00 -11.21 15.31
CA ALA A 62 11.26 -11.74 13.98
C ALA A 62 12.77 -11.76 13.65
#